data_AF-A0A0A9ETM7-F1
#
_entry.id   AF-A0A0A9ETM7-F1
#
_cell.length_a   1.000
_cell.length_b   1.000
_cell.length_c   1.000
_cell.angle_alpha   90.00
_cell.angle_beta   90.00
_cell.angle_gamma   90.00
#
_symmetry.space_group_name_H-M   'P 1'
#
loop_
_entity.id
_entity.type
_entity.pdbx_description
1 polymer ?
#
loop_
_entity_poly.entity_id
_entity_poly.type
_entity_poly.pdbx_seq_one_letter_code
_entity_poly.pdbx_strand_id
1 'polypeptide(L)'
;MELLLSKQPKCPQLYIYSSADRVIPVKSVESFVEGQRRAGHEVRACDFVSSPHVDHYRSNQGLYTSQLTRFLEECVLSSRCEGASSST
;
A
#
# COMPACT_ATOMS: atom_id res chain seq x y z
N MET A 1 14.18 12.14 -0.76
CA MET A 1 12.95 11.37 -1.08
C MET A 1 12.74 11.11 -2.57
N GLU A 2 13.24 11.96 -3.47
CA GLU A 2 13.03 11.82 -4.93
C GLU A 2 13.46 10.48 -5.53
N LEU A 3 14.59 9.93 -5.07
CA LEU A 3 15.03 8.59 -5.47
C LEU A 3 14.02 7.50 -5.10
N LEU A 4 13.47 7.57 -3.88
CA LEU A 4 12.47 6.61 -3.41
C LEU A 4 11.18 6.72 -4.21
N LEU A 5 10.77 7.93 -4.60
CA LEU A 5 9.56 8.14 -5.39
C LEU A 5 9.68 7.58 -6.82
N SER A 6 10.84 7.75 -7.46
CA SER A 6 11.02 7.51 -8.90
C SER A 6 11.49 6.10 -9.26
N LYS A 7 11.95 5.30 -8.29
CA LYS A 7 12.53 3.97 -8.52
C LYS A 7 11.72 2.83 -7.90
N GLN A 8 10.43 3.05 -7.60
CA GLN A 8 9.57 1.97 -7.14
C GLN A 8 9.27 0.98 -8.28
N PRO A 9 9.13 -0.32 -7.97
CA PRO A 9 8.71 -1.31 -8.95
C PRO A 9 7.32 -0.98 -9.49
N LYS A 10 7.08 -1.31 -10.77
CA LYS A 10 5.78 -1.18 -11.43
C LYS A 10 4.86 -2.31 -11.02
N CYS A 11 4.41 -2.30 -9.77
CA CYS A 11 3.44 -3.24 -9.22
C CYS A 11 2.40 -2.50 -8.37
N PRO A 12 1.28 -3.16 -8.04
CA PRO A 12 0.40 -2.68 -6.99
C PRO A 12 1.16 -2.50 -5.67
N GLN A 13 0.77 -1.51 -4.89
CA GLN A 13 1.43 -1.15 -3.63
C GLN A 13 0.42 -1.08 -2.49
N LEU A 14 0.80 -1.60 -1.33
CA LEU A 14 0.05 -1.47 -0.08
C LEU A 14 0.90 -0.74 0.96
N TYR A 15 0.39 0.37 1.48
CA TYR A 15 0.97 1.10 2.60
C TYR A 15 0.13 0.84 3.85
N ILE A 16 0.75 0.25 4.86
CA ILE A 16 0.20 0.12 6.22
C ILE A 16 1.00 1.06 7.10
N TYR A 17 0.33 2.01 7.74
CA TYR A 17 0.96 3.01 8.62
C TYR A 17 0.02 3.40 9.75
N SER A 18 0.45 4.30 10.62
CA SER A 18 -0.36 4.78 11.73
C SER A 18 -0.11 6.27 11.96
N SER A 19 -1.16 7.07 12.12
CA SER A 19 -1.04 8.47 12.53
C SER A 19 -0.55 8.65 13.98
N ALA A 20 -0.60 7.58 14.80
CA ALA A 20 0.06 7.53 16.10
C ALA A 20 1.55 7.16 16.03
N ASP A 21 2.09 6.83 14.86
CA ASP A 21 3.53 6.58 14.69
C ASP A 21 4.33 7.87 14.95
N ARG A 22 5.16 7.85 15.99
CA ARG A 22 6.00 9.00 16.39
C ARG A 22 7.38 8.99 15.74
N VAL A 23 7.74 7.92 15.04
CA VAL A 23 9.03 7.75 14.35
C VAL A 23 8.91 8.22 12.91
N ILE A 24 7.85 7.82 12.20
CA ILE A 24 7.59 8.20 10.82
C ILE A 24 6.34 9.10 10.75
N PRO A 25 6.48 10.39 10.42
CA PRO A 25 5.33 11.30 10.36
C PRO A 25 4.32 10.88 9.30
N VAL A 26 3.04 10.85 9.67
CA VAL A 26 1.94 10.48 8.76
C VAL A 26 1.92 11.28 7.46
N LYS A 27 2.14 12.59 7.54
CA LYS A 27 2.17 13.48 6.37
C LYS A 27 3.23 13.08 5.35
N SER A 28 4.35 12.52 5.81
CA SER A 28 5.42 12.02 4.93
C SER A 28 4.99 10.76 4.19
N VAL A 29 4.26 9.87 4.87
CA VAL A 29 3.71 8.64 4.26
C VAL A 29 2.64 8.99 3.24
N GLU A 30 1.68 9.85 3.62
CA GLU A 30 0.60 10.30 2.73
C GLU A 30 1.19 10.97 1.48
N SER A 31 2.07 11.96 1.64
CA SER A 31 2.71 12.64 0.51
C SER A 31 3.42 11.67 -0.44
N PHE A 32 4.05 10.62 0.11
CA PHE A 32 4.66 9.56 -0.68
C PHE A 32 3.61 8.73 -1.45
N VAL A 33 2.54 8.31 -0.78
CA VAL A 33 1.40 7.60 -1.37
C VAL A 33 0.80 8.41 -2.52
N GLU A 34 0.56 9.71 -2.36
CA GLU A 34 0.08 10.54 -3.47
C GLU A 34 1.12 10.65 -4.60
N GLY A 35 2.41 10.70 -4.27
CA GLY A 35 3.48 10.64 -5.27
C GLY A 35 3.42 9.38 -6.12
N GLN A 36 3.22 8.22 -5.50
CA GLN A 36 3.11 6.94 -6.20
C GLN A 36 1.83 6.86 -7.05
N ARG A 37 0.70 7.35 -6.54
CA ARG A 37 -0.55 7.44 -7.33
C ARG A 37 -0.37 8.29 -8.57
N ARG A 38 0.26 9.46 -8.44
CA ARG A 38 0.56 10.36 -9.58
C ARG A 38 1.52 9.73 -10.59
N ALA A 39 2.41 8.86 -10.15
CA ALA A 39 3.31 8.10 -11.01
C ALA A 39 2.63 6.90 -11.70
N GLY A 40 1.33 6.69 -11.49
CA GLY A 40 0.53 5.67 -12.18
C GLY A 40 0.50 4.31 -11.48
N HIS A 41 0.96 4.22 -10.23
CA HIS A 41 0.86 3.00 -9.44
C HIS A 41 -0.57 2.80 -8.92
N GLU A 42 -1.03 1.56 -8.87
CA GLU A 42 -2.21 1.19 -8.07
C GLU A 42 -1.78 1.17 -6.59
N VAL A 43 -2.24 2.16 -5.81
CA VAL A 43 -1.80 2.33 -4.43
C VAL A 43 -2.97 2.27 -3.46
N ARG A 44 -2.88 1.31 -2.54
CA ARG A 44 -3.72 1.19 -1.35
C ARG A 44 -2.98 1.68 -0.12
N ALA A 45 -3.70 2.33 0.78
CA ALA A 45 -3.15 2.95 1.96
C ALA A 45 -4.14 2.76 3.13
N CYS A 46 -3.64 2.33 4.28
CA CYS A 46 -4.43 2.08 5.48
C CYS A 46 -3.73 2.70 6.70
N ASP A 47 -4.40 3.69 7.31
CA ASP A 47 -4.00 4.29 8.58
C ASP A 47 -4.61 3.48 9.74
N PHE A 48 -3.74 2.95 10.62
CA PHE A 48 -4.11 2.21 11.82
C PHE A 48 -4.41 3.11 13.02
N VAL A 49 -4.24 4.42 12.88
CA VAL A 49 -4.62 5.52 13.77
C VAL A 49 -3.95 5.52 15.15
N SER A 50 -3.86 4.38 15.83
CA SER A 50 -3.47 4.25 17.23
C SER A 50 -2.29 3.30 17.48
N SER A 51 -1.92 2.49 16.49
CA SER A 51 -0.83 1.52 16.67
C SER A 51 0.56 2.21 16.70
N PRO A 52 1.48 1.77 17.57
CA PRO A 52 2.88 2.21 17.55
C PRO A 52 3.64 1.80 16.28
N HIS A 53 4.79 2.44 16.05
CA HIS A 53 5.75 2.03 15.01
C HIS A 53 6.04 0.53 15.13
N VAL A 54 6.02 -0.19 14.00
CA VAL A 54 6.26 -1.63 13.86
C VAL A 54 5.35 -2.58 14.65
N ASP A 55 4.27 -2.07 15.26
CA ASP A 55 3.41 -2.86 16.16
C ASP A 55 1.97 -3.06 15.63
N HIS A 56 1.72 -2.77 14.35
CA HIS A 56 0.38 -2.79 13.74
C HIS A 56 -0.33 -4.14 13.89
N TYR A 57 0.36 -5.25 13.66
CA TYR A 57 -0.21 -6.60 13.80
C TYR A 57 -0.57 -6.94 15.25
N ARG A 58 0.28 -6.57 16.21
CA ARG A 58 0.05 -6.84 17.63
C ARG A 58 -1.05 -5.95 18.20
N SER A 59 -1.12 -4.70 17.75
CA SER A 59 -2.15 -3.73 18.14
C SER A 59 -3.52 -4.06 17.53
N ASN A 60 -3.57 -4.52 16.27
CA ASN A 60 -4.83 -4.86 15.59
C ASN A 60 -4.63 -5.97 14.54
N GLN A 61 -4.54 -7.20 15.04
CA GLN A 61 -4.32 -8.40 14.23
C GLN A 61 -5.38 -8.59 13.14
N GLY A 62 -6.65 -8.36 13.48
CA GLY A 62 -7.78 -8.55 12.56
C GLY A 62 -7.70 -7.60 11.37
N LEU A 63 -7.53 -6.30 11.63
CA LEU A 63 -7.40 -5.31 10.57
C LEU A 63 -6.17 -5.58 9.70
N TYR A 64 -5.01 -5.82 10.32
CA TYR A 64 -3.76 -6.12 9.61
C TYR A 64 -3.90 -7.30 8.66
N THR A 65 -4.42 -8.41 9.17
CA THR A 65 -4.59 -9.64 8.37
C THR A 65 -5.58 -9.39 7.24
N SER A 66 -6.71 -8.74 7.51
CA SER A 66 -7.72 -8.47 6.48
C SER A 66 -7.20 -7.58 5.34
N GLN A 67 -6.44 -6.53 5.64
CA GLN A 67 -5.87 -5.63 4.64
C GLN A 67 -4.83 -6.37 3.78
N LEU A 68 -3.96 -7.16 4.41
CA LEU A 68 -2.93 -7.89 3.71
C LEU A 68 -3.50 -9.01 2.83
N THR A 69 -4.40 -9.84 3.38
CA THR A 69 -5.04 -10.92 2.63
C THR A 69 -5.78 -10.38 1.41
N ARG A 70 -6.59 -9.33 1.59
CA ARG A 70 -7.32 -8.69 0.48
C ARG A 70 -6.37 -8.17 -0.60
N PHE A 71 -5.27 -7.54 -0.21
CA PHE A 71 -4.28 -7.04 -1.15
C PHE A 71 -3.64 -8.15 -1.98
N LEU A 72 -3.24 -9.24 -1.32
CA LEU A 72 -2.61 -10.39 -1.98
C LEU A 72 -3.59 -11.10 -2.92
N GLU A 73 -4.83 -11.31 -2.48
CA GLU A 73 -5.88 -11.92 -3.31
C GLU A 73 -6.11 -11.09 -4.58
N GLU A 74 -6.28 -9.77 -4.44
CA GLU A 74 -6.48 -8.90 -5.60
C GLU A 74 -5.26 -8.89 -6.53
N CYS A 75 -4.03 -8.92 -6.01
CA CYS A 75 -2.82 -9.01 -6.85
C CYS A 75 -2.74 -10.32 -7.63
N VAL A 76 -3.05 -11.45 -6.99
CA VAL A 76 -3.03 -12.78 -7.62
C VAL A 76 -4.16 -12.91 -8.65
N LEU A 77 -5.35 -12.38 -8.35
CA LEU A 77 -6.49 -12.42 -9.26
C LEU A 77 -6.29 -11.50 -10.48
N SER A 78 -5.71 -10.30 -10.29
CA SER A 78 -5.40 -9.37 -11.38
C SER A 78 -4.35 -9.92 -12.37
N SER A 79 -3.46 -10.81 -11.92
CA SER A 79 -2.45 -11.44 -12.80
C SER A 79 -3.03 -12.41 -13.84
N ARG A 80 -4.33 -12.73 -13.79
CA ARG A 80 -4.98 -13.70 -14.69
C ARG A 80 -5.65 -13.09 -15.92
N CYS A 81 -5.61 -11.77 -16.11
CA CYS A 81 -6.39 -11.07 -17.16
C CYS A 81 -5.57 -10.37 -18.26
N GLU A 82 -4.25 -10.53 -18.33
CA GLU A 82 -3.44 -9.97 -19.45
C GLU A 82 -3.47 -10.83 -20.74
N GLY A 83 -4.46 -11.71 -20.90
CA GLY A 83 -4.54 -12.67 -22.01
C GLY A 83 -5.81 -12.64 -22.86
N ALA A 84 -6.72 -11.69 -22.68
CA ALA A 84 -7.98 -11.65 -23.43
C ALA A 84 -8.33 -10.24 -23.92
N SER A 85 -7.55 -9.69 -24.86
CA SER A 85 -8.03 -8.62 -25.73
C SER A 85 -7.21 -8.54 -27.03
N SER A 86 -7.55 -9.41 -27.98
CA SER A 86 -7.31 -9.14 -29.41
C SER A 86 -8.29 -9.94 -30.27
N SER A 87 -9.53 -9.48 -30.38
CA SER A 87 -10.41 -9.83 -31.51
C SER A 87 -11.48 -8.75 -31.68
N THR A 88 -11.21 -7.75 -32.51
CA THR A 88 -12.22 -7.15 -33.39
C THR A 88 -11.53 -6.65 -34.65
#